data_AF-A0A970AT38-F1
#
_entry.id   AF-A0A970AT38-F1
#
_cell.length_a   1.000
_cell.length_b   1.000
_cell.length_c   1.000
_cell.angle_alpha   90.00
_cell.angle_beta   90.00
_cell.angle_gamma   90.00
#
_symmetry.space_group_name_H-M   'P 1'
#
loop_
_entity.id
_entity.type
_entity.pdbx_description
1 polymer ?
#
loop_
_entity_poly.entity_id
_entity_poly.type
_entity_poly.pdbx_seq_one_letter_code
_entity_poly.pdbx_strand_id
1 'polypeptide(L)' 'MVCFLCQQTEQPLGFQIKDNQVCQACEEKLVETDVCDKSYDYYIERFKLLWQELLVD' A
#
# COMPACT_ATOMS: atom_id res chain seq x y z
N MET A 1 7.67 -0.69 -12.37
CA MET A 1 7.80 -0.51 -10.90
C MET A 1 6.93 -1.57 -10.22
N VAL A 2 7.31 -2.09 -9.05
CA VAL A 2 6.58 -3.15 -8.33
C VAL A 2 5.60 -2.51 -7.34
N CYS A 3 4.37 -2.99 -7.24
CA CYS A 3 3.41 -2.48 -6.24
C CYS A 3 3.76 -3.00 -4.85
N PHE A 4 3.91 -2.09 -3.87
CA PHE A 4 4.25 -2.38 -2.48
C PHE A 4 3.27 -3.37 -1.80
N LEU A 5 1.99 -3.31 -2.16
CA LEU A 5 0.95 -4.13 -1.51
C LEU A 5 0.80 -5.52 -2.13
N CYS A 6 0.76 -5.64 -3.46
CA CYS A 6 0.50 -6.91 -4.14
C CYS A 6 1.72 -7.55 -4.80
N GLN A 7 2.88 -6.87 -4.80
CA GLN A 7 4.13 -7.30 -5.43
C GLN A 7 4.05 -7.58 -6.94
N GLN A 8 2.98 -7.13 -7.61
CA GLN A 8 2.83 -7.24 -9.05
C GLN A 8 3.56 -6.10 -9.77
N THR A 9 4.06 -6.40 -10.97
CA THR A 9 4.68 -5.46 -11.90
C THR A 9 3.70 -5.00 -12.97
N GLU A 10 4.07 -3.93 -13.70
CA GLU A 10 3.34 -3.44 -14.89
C GLU A 10 1.88 -3.04 -14.63
N GLN A 11 1.56 -2.72 -13.38
CA GLN A 11 0.24 -2.22 -13.01
C GLN A 11 0.16 -0.69 -13.19
N PRO A 12 -1.03 -0.14 -13.51
CA PRO A 12 -1.26 1.30 -13.47
C PRO A 12 -0.91 1.88 -12.10
N LEU A 13 -0.23 3.04 -12.09
CA LEU A 13 0.11 3.75 -10.86
C LEU A 13 -1.18 4.29 -10.22
N GLY A 14 -1.38 3.99 -8.93
CA GLY A 14 -2.40 4.63 -8.11
C GLY A 14 -1.80 5.84 -7.40
N PHE A 15 -1.07 5.58 -6.32
CA PHE A 15 -0.30 6.59 -5.60
C PHE A 15 1.14 6.15 -5.30
N GLN A 16 1.98 7.12 -4.94
CA GLN A 16 3.39 6.93 -4.61
C GLN A 16 3.73 7.59 -3.27
N ILE A 17 4.55 6.94 -2.44
CA ILE A 17 5.10 7.47 -1.18
C ILE A 17 6.61 7.25 -1.20
N LYS A 18 7.40 8.33 -1.27
CA LYS A 18 8.86 8.28 -1.54
C LYS A 18 9.16 7.36 -2.75
N ASP A 19 9.92 6.30 -2.53
CA ASP A 19 10.35 5.34 -3.55
C ASP A 19 9.40 4.14 -3.68
N ASN A 20 8.38 4.06 -2.83
CA ASN A 20 7.37 3.01 -2.85
C ASN A 20 6.13 3.46 -3.65
N GLN A 21 5.53 2.54 -4.40
CA GLN A 21 4.29 2.80 -5.13
C GLN A 21 3.20 1.78 -4.78
N VAL A 22 1.96 2.19 -4.93
CA VAL A 22 0.79 1.32 -4.84
C VAL A 22 0.02 1.45 -6.15
N CYS A 23 -0.27 0.30 -6.78
CA CYS A 23 -1.03 0.31 -8.01
C CYS A 23 -2.49 0.71 -7.79
N GLN A 24 -3.12 1.22 -8.84
CA GLN A 24 -4.50 1.71 -8.79
C GLN A 24 -5.47 0.68 -8.20
N ALA A 25 -5.38 -0.60 -8.60
CA ALA A 25 -6.25 -1.65 -8.08
C ALA A 25 -6.06 -1.93 -6.57
N CYS A 26 -4.88 -1.69 -6.02
CA CYS A 26 -4.65 -1.83 -4.59
C CYS A 26 -5.09 -0.57 -3.82
N GLU A 27 -4.94 0.61 -4.43
CA GLU A 27 -5.47 1.86 -3.88
C GLU A 27 -6.99 1.80 -3.76
N GLU A 28 -7.70 1.41 -4.82
CA GLU A 28 -9.16 1.30 -4.82
C GLU A 28 -9.65 0.39 -3.70
N LYS A 29 -9.05 -0.81 -3.57
CA LYS A 29 -9.36 -1.74 -2.47
C LYS A 29 -9.10 -1.13 -1.10
N LEU A 30 -7.98 -0.43 -0.94
CA LEU A 30 -7.62 0.19 0.32
C LEU A 30 -8.62 1.28 0.71
N VAL A 31 -9.06 2.11 -0.24
CA VAL A 31 -10.06 3.17 -0.04
C VAL A 31 -11.43 2.58 0.31
N GLU A 32 -11.78 1.44 -0.30
CA GLU A 32 -13.04 0.73 -0.03
C GLU A 32 -13.02 -0.08 1.28
N THR A 33 -11.85 -0.29 1.88
CA THR A 33 -11.70 -1.11 3.10
C THR A 33 -12.19 -0.34 4.32
N ASP A 34 -13.29 -0.81 4.92
CA ASP A 34 -13.77 -0.31 6.21
C ASP A 34 -12.91 -0.80 7.38
N VAL A 35 -12.92 -0.05 8.49
CA VAL A 35 -12.20 -0.42 9.73
C VAL A 35 -12.63 -1.76 10.34
N CYS A 36 -13.84 -2.23 10.03
CA CYS A 36 -14.35 -3.52 10.48
C CYS A 36 -13.98 -4.69 9.55
N ASP A 37 -13.39 -4.41 8.38
CA ASP A 37 -12.99 -5.44 7.42
C ASP A 37 -11.73 -6.17 7.90
N LYS A 38 -11.69 -7.49 7.72
CA LYS A 38 -10.54 -8.32 8.12
C LYS A 38 -9.25 -7.96 7.38
N SER A 39 -9.36 -7.35 6.21
CA SER A 39 -8.24 -6.87 5.41
C SER A 39 -7.68 -5.53 5.91
N TYR A 40 -8.39 -4.81 6.79
CA TYR A 40 -7.90 -3.56 7.37
C TYR A 40 -6.56 -3.77 8.11
N ASP A 41 -6.49 -4.81 8.94
CA ASP A 41 -5.26 -5.17 9.67
C ASP A 41 -4.11 -5.48 8.71
N TYR A 42 -4.38 -6.12 7.58
CA TYR A 42 -3.37 -6.40 6.57
C TYR A 42 -2.76 -5.09 6.02
N TYR A 43 -3.59 -4.11 5.68
CA TYR A 43 -3.09 -2.82 5.17
C TYR A 43 -2.32 -2.06 6.24
N ILE A 44 -2.81 -2.03 7.48
CA ILE A 44 -2.10 -1.37 8.60
C ILE A 44 -0.72 -1.98 8.81
N GLU A 45 -0.60 -3.30 8.88
CA GLU A 45 0.70 -3.96 9.09
C GLU A 45 1.67 -3.68 7.93
N ARG A 46 1.18 -3.59 6.70
CA ARG A 46 2.02 -3.20 5.55
C ARG A 46 2.49 -1.76 5.65
N PHE A 47 1.61 -0.81 5.92
CA PHE A 47 2.01 0.60 5.99
C PHE A 47 2.90 0.94 7.18
N LYS A 48 2.81 0.19 8.28
CA LYS A 48 3.77 0.31 9.40
C LYS A 48 5.21 0.08 8.95
N LEU A 49 5.46 -0.86 8.03
CA LEU A 49 6.81 -1.08 7.47
C LEU A 49 7.29 0.15 6.73
N LEU A 50 6.41 0.74 5.92
CA LEU A 50 6.72 1.96 5.19
C LEU A 50 6.99 3.13 6.15
N TRP A 51 6.20 3.29 7.21
CA TRP A 51 6.46 4.32 8.24
C TRP A 51 7.79 4.12 8.97
N GLN A 52 8.18 2.88 9.26
CA GLN A 52 9.48 2.60 9.88
C GLN A 52 10.63 3.06 8.98
N GLU A 53 10.54 2.84 7.66
CA GLU A 53 11.52 3.35 6.69
C GLU A 53 11.55 4.88 6.68
N LEU A 54 10.38 5.53 6.75
CA LEU A 54 10.29 7.00 6.75
C LEU A 54 10.88 7.67 8.00
N LEU A 55 10.83 7.00 9.16
CA LEU A 55 11.26 7.55 10.45
C LEU A 55 12.76 7.39 10.72
N VAL A 56 13.47 6.63 9.89
CA VAL A 56 14.92 6.39 10.02
C VAL A 56 15.75 7.34 9.13
N ASP A 57 15.08 8.17 8.30
CA ASP A 57 15.69 9.22 7.46
C ASP A 57 15.76 10.59 8.15
#